data_AF-N8WTL7-F1
#
_entry.id   AF-N8WTL7-F1
#
_cell.length_a   1.000
_cell.length_b   1.000
_cell.length_c   1.000
_cell.angle_alpha   90.00
_cell.angle_beta   90.00
_cell.angle_gamma   90.00
#
_symmetry.space_group_name_H-M   'P 1'
#
loop_
_entity.id
_entity.type
_entity.pdbx_description
1 polymer ?
#
loop_
_entity_poly.entity_id
_entity_poly.type
_entity_poly.pdbx_seq_one_letter_code
_entity_poly.pdbx_strand_id
1 'polypeptide(L)'
;MQFLKDSFADVVRKGKIPSPLSPKFDVKKWDEAEKKTKFDENLCYAGKFFYLQFDTLRQALKELTELNRPLSNKDYLQFFSGISNRTIKILNDDMEEKIKSSPLKTDFGFFAHKHNSNPLKIDFSTEEVATLSVDGIFYNILSNLRDNSAPSNDDLKNEDILSTVFAENMISQLYYIYESYWNSILYEQINFMVQEGKVILKSNAEIMIPYEISNIRKSKVNVANIMNLSPVIDRILSDKKIIDYDGENFSIKKIGQLDSRKKNTITTAWYGYQDKIISFLSKDLPNKNFNLDDLIELFIQLSSLGYDLFKSLPKDDGIKPGDLNKLRMFSPTIKIEILVDGQSKT
;
A
#
# COMPACT_ATOMS: atom_id res chain seq x y z
N MET A 1 -27.21 0.40 7.22
CA MET A 1 -27.75 1.75 6.97
C MET A 1 -28.38 1.77 5.59
N GLN A 2 -29.56 2.37 5.45
CA GLN A 2 -30.19 2.57 4.15
C GLN A 2 -29.96 4.03 3.76
N PHE A 3 -29.17 4.29 2.72
CA PHE A 3 -28.86 5.64 2.28
C PHE A 3 -30.11 6.34 1.74
N LEU A 4 -30.27 7.63 2.08
CA LEU A 4 -31.39 8.43 1.58
C LEU A 4 -31.22 8.67 0.08
N LYS A 5 -32.14 8.14 -0.73
CA LYS A 5 -32.10 8.29 -2.19
C LYS A 5 -32.28 9.76 -2.60
N ASP A 6 -31.50 10.19 -3.57
CA ASP A 6 -31.50 11.55 -4.12
C ASP A 6 -31.23 12.65 -3.08
N SER A 7 -30.56 12.31 -1.96
CA SER A 7 -29.92 13.30 -1.08
C SER A 7 -28.64 13.84 -1.72
N PHE A 8 -28.12 14.95 -1.20
CA PHE A 8 -26.85 15.51 -1.66
C PHE A 8 -25.74 14.44 -1.63
N ALA A 9 -25.60 13.73 -0.51
CA ALA A 9 -24.64 12.63 -0.38
C ALA A 9 -24.81 11.54 -1.45
N ASP A 10 -26.05 11.12 -1.76
CA ASP A 10 -26.33 10.12 -2.80
C ASP A 10 -26.00 10.64 -4.21
N VAL A 11 -26.24 11.92 -4.48
CA VAL A 11 -25.87 12.58 -5.74
C VAL A 11 -24.35 12.62 -5.92
N VAL A 12 -23.59 12.91 -4.85
CA VAL A 12 -22.12 12.84 -4.86
C VAL A 12 -21.62 11.40 -5.07
N ARG A 13 -22.15 10.42 -4.32
CA ARG A 13 -21.79 8.99 -4.43
C ARG A 13 -22.01 8.46 -5.84
N LYS A 14 -23.08 8.88 -6.51
CA LYS A 14 -23.41 8.52 -7.90
C LYS A 14 -22.57 9.28 -8.95
N GLY A 15 -21.69 10.19 -8.52
CA GLY A 15 -20.86 11.00 -9.42
C GLY A 15 -21.65 12.00 -10.26
N LYS A 16 -22.91 12.32 -9.91
CA LYS A 16 -23.73 13.31 -10.63
C LYS A 16 -23.21 14.74 -10.41
N ILE A 17 -22.64 14.99 -9.24
CA ILE A 17 -21.81 16.18 -8.99
C ILE A 17 -20.37 15.73 -8.69
N PRO A 18 -19.35 16.41 -9.22
CA PRO A 18 -17.97 16.02 -8.98
C PRO A 18 -17.59 16.05 -7.50
N SER A 19 -16.94 14.99 -7.03
CA SER A 19 -16.32 14.89 -5.71
C SER A 19 -15.16 15.90 -5.55
N PRO A 20 -14.80 16.35 -4.33
CA PRO A 20 -13.58 17.16 -4.08
C PRO A 20 -12.27 16.50 -4.54
N LEU A 21 -12.29 15.17 -4.70
CA LEU A 21 -11.20 14.40 -5.32
C LEU A 21 -11.00 14.73 -6.81
N SER A 22 -12.03 15.25 -7.47
CA SER A 22 -12.00 15.53 -8.90
C SER A 22 -11.36 16.89 -9.20
N PRO A 23 -10.50 17.00 -10.22
CA PRO A 23 -10.07 18.29 -10.76
C PRO A 23 -11.23 19.14 -11.32
N LYS A 24 -12.39 18.53 -11.60
CA LYS A 24 -13.59 19.21 -12.09
C LYS A 24 -14.51 19.69 -10.96
N PHE A 25 -14.05 19.63 -9.71
CA PHE A 25 -14.81 20.13 -8.58
C PHE A 25 -15.17 21.61 -8.74
N ASP A 26 -16.39 21.96 -8.34
CA ASP A 26 -16.91 23.31 -8.44
C ASP A 26 -17.67 23.65 -7.16
N VAL A 27 -17.12 24.58 -6.39
CA VAL A 27 -17.69 25.06 -5.12
C VAL A 27 -19.11 25.60 -5.32
N LYS A 28 -19.37 26.30 -6.44
CA LYS A 28 -20.69 26.91 -6.70
C LYS A 28 -21.76 25.84 -6.93
N LYS A 29 -21.44 24.82 -7.72
CA LYS A 29 -22.35 23.68 -7.93
C LYS A 29 -22.67 22.97 -6.62
N TRP A 30 -21.68 22.87 -5.73
CA TRP A 30 -21.88 22.31 -4.39
C TRP A 30 -22.77 23.19 -3.53
N ASP A 31 -22.64 24.51 -3.63
CA ASP A 31 -23.50 25.48 -2.93
C ASP A 31 -24.95 25.49 -3.43
N GLU A 32 -25.15 25.35 -4.73
CA GLU A 32 -26.48 25.35 -5.36
C GLU A 32 -27.24 24.03 -5.19
N ALA A 33 -26.53 22.91 -5.00
CA ALA A 33 -27.17 21.61 -4.82
C ALA A 33 -28.05 21.56 -3.56
N GLU A 34 -29.19 20.90 -3.63
CA GLU A 34 -30.14 20.78 -2.51
C GLU A 34 -29.56 19.91 -1.38
N LYS A 35 -29.59 20.39 -0.13
CA LYS A 35 -29.22 19.63 1.08
C LYS A 35 -30.50 19.34 1.86
N LYS A 36 -30.83 18.05 1.98
CA LYS A 36 -32.10 17.60 2.58
C LYS A 36 -31.96 17.29 4.07
N THR A 37 -30.73 17.11 4.53
CA THR A 37 -30.43 16.67 5.88
C THR A 37 -29.29 17.49 6.48
N LYS A 38 -29.20 17.51 7.82
CA LYS A 38 -28.05 18.09 8.53
C LYS A 38 -26.72 17.43 8.15
N PHE A 39 -26.75 16.14 7.82
CA PHE A 39 -25.59 15.44 7.29
C PHE A 39 -25.18 16.00 5.92
N ASP A 40 -26.13 16.22 5.00
CA ASP A 40 -25.85 16.83 3.69
C ASP A 40 -25.24 18.23 3.81
N GLU A 41 -25.74 19.05 4.75
CA GLU A 41 -25.17 20.37 5.05
C GLU A 41 -23.72 20.26 5.52
N ASN A 42 -23.48 19.44 6.54
CA ASN A 42 -22.13 19.21 7.06
C ASN A 42 -21.20 18.61 5.99
N LEU A 43 -21.71 17.69 5.16
CA LEU A 43 -20.96 17.04 4.10
C LEU A 43 -20.56 18.06 3.02
N CYS A 44 -21.43 19.01 2.69
CA CYS A 44 -21.09 20.11 1.77
C CYS A 44 -19.91 20.93 2.31
N TYR A 45 -19.96 21.34 3.59
CA TYR A 45 -18.85 22.05 4.23
C TYR A 45 -17.56 21.23 4.24
N ALA A 46 -17.66 19.95 4.62
CA ALA A 46 -16.51 19.06 4.62
C ALA A 46 -15.90 18.92 3.22
N GLY A 47 -16.71 18.71 2.18
CA GLY A 47 -16.18 18.57 0.83
C GLY A 47 -15.44 19.81 0.34
N LYS A 48 -15.89 21.03 0.69
CA LYS A 48 -15.13 22.25 0.40
C LYS A 48 -13.78 22.29 1.13
N PHE A 49 -13.75 21.90 2.40
CA PHE A 49 -12.50 21.81 3.16
C PHE A 49 -11.54 20.79 2.54
N PHE A 50 -12.02 19.60 2.21
CA PHE A 50 -11.22 18.56 1.55
C PHE A 50 -10.73 19.02 0.18
N TYR A 51 -11.56 19.72 -0.60
CA TYR A 51 -11.13 20.32 -1.86
C TYR A 51 -9.93 21.24 -1.68
N LEU A 52 -9.95 22.11 -0.66
CA LEU A 52 -8.81 22.99 -0.38
C LEU A 52 -7.54 22.18 -0.07
N GLN A 53 -7.65 21.11 0.72
CA GLN A 53 -6.50 20.23 1.00
C GLN A 53 -5.97 19.58 -0.29
N PHE A 54 -6.86 19.02 -1.12
CA PHE A 54 -6.45 18.42 -2.39
C PHE A 54 -5.86 19.44 -3.37
N ASP A 55 -6.41 20.65 -3.43
CA ASP A 55 -5.89 21.71 -4.28
C ASP A 55 -4.48 22.14 -3.84
N THR A 56 -4.24 22.31 -2.54
CA THR A 56 -2.90 22.56 -2.00
C THR A 56 -1.92 21.44 -2.35
N LEU A 57 -2.32 20.17 -2.20
CA LEU A 57 -1.47 19.04 -2.58
C LEU A 57 -1.16 18.99 -4.08
N ARG A 58 -2.15 19.28 -4.94
CA ARG A 58 -1.97 19.36 -6.39
C ARG A 58 -1.04 20.51 -6.79
N GLN A 59 -1.16 21.66 -6.13
CA GLN A 59 -0.28 22.81 -6.36
C GLN A 59 1.15 22.49 -5.93
N ALA A 60 1.36 21.93 -4.74
CA ALA A 60 2.68 21.51 -4.27
C ALA A 60 3.31 20.47 -5.21
N LEU A 61 2.53 19.50 -5.71
CA LEU A 61 3.01 18.54 -6.71
C LEU A 61 3.38 19.24 -8.02
N LYS A 62 2.57 20.19 -8.48
CA LYS A 62 2.85 20.96 -9.69
C LYS A 62 4.17 21.73 -9.55
N GLU A 63 4.36 22.44 -8.43
CA GLU A 63 5.61 23.16 -8.12
C GLU A 63 6.82 22.22 -8.13
N LEU A 64 6.72 21.04 -7.52
CA LEU A 64 7.77 20.02 -7.57
C LEU A 64 8.08 19.57 -9.00
N THR A 65 7.07 19.42 -9.85
CA THR A 65 7.27 18.98 -11.24
C THR A 65 7.82 20.08 -12.14
N GLU A 66 7.58 21.35 -11.82
CA GLU A 66 8.11 22.52 -12.54
C GLU A 66 9.59 22.79 -12.21
N LEU A 67 10.10 22.27 -11.09
CA LEU A 67 11.50 22.40 -10.65
C LEU A 67 12.51 21.51 -11.43
N ASN A 68 12.19 21.13 -12.67
CA ASN A 68 12.87 20.15 -13.53
C ASN A 68 12.77 18.71 -13.02
N ARG A 69 12.11 17.83 -13.79
CA ARG A 69 12.10 16.36 -13.56
C ARG A 69 13.36 15.71 -14.17
N PRO A 70 14.29 15.11 -13.40
CA PRO A 70 15.50 14.50 -13.95
C PRO A 70 15.48 12.97 -14.03
N LEU A 71 14.35 12.30 -13.77
CA LEU A 71 14.36 10.85 -13.56
C LEU A 71 13.66 10.11 -14.68
N SER A 72 14.33 9.08 -15.19
CA SER A 72 13.66 8.11 -16.05
C SER A 72 12.58 7.36 -15.27
N ASN A 73 11.58 6.82 -15.96
CA ASN A 73 10.55 5.97 -15.34
C ASN A 73 11.16 4.81 -14.53
N LYS A 74 12.28 4.25 -15.01
CA LYS A 74 13.01 3.20 -14.29
C LYS A 74 13.58 3.72 -12.97
N ASP A 75 14.19 4.89 -12.96
CA ASP A 75 14.77 5.48 -11.75
C ASP A 75 13.67 5.82 -10.73
N TYR A 76 12.57 6.39 -11.20
CA TYR A 76 11.38 6.65 -10.37
C TYR A 76 10.87 5.37 -9.70
N LEU A 77 10.67 4.30 -10.48
CA LEU A 77 10.27 2.99 -9.96
C LEU A 77 11.23 2.51 -8.88
N GLN A 78 12.54 2.59 -9.13
CA GLN A 78 13.57 2.13 -8.19
C GLN A 78 13.59 2.96 -6.90
N PHE A 79 13.48 4.28 -6.98
CA PHE A 79 13.52 5.12 -5.80
C PHE A 79 12.28 4.97 -4.93
N PHE A 80 11.08 5.03 -5.52
CA PHE A 80 9.84 4.86 -4.74
C PHE A 80 9.73 3.45 -4.16
N SER A 81 10.08 2.40 -4.92
CA SER A 81 10.17 1.04 -4.38
C SER A 81 11.21 0.94 -3.26
N GLY A 82 12.35 1.63 -3.42
CA GLY A 82 13.40 1.70 -2.41
C GLY A 82 12.93 2.34 -1.11
N ILE A 83 12.15 3.43 -1.18
CA ILE A 83 11.58 4.09 0.01
C ILE A 83 10.68 3.11 0.76
N SER A 84 9.73 2.50 0.06
CA SER A 84 8.79 1.56 0.69
C SER A 84 9.49 0.34 1.26
N ASN A 85 10.40 -0.28 0.50
CA ASN A 85 11.15 -1.45 0.97
C ASN A 85 12.00 -1.12 2.20
N ARG A 86 12.63 0.07 2.24
CA ARG A 86 13.34 0.55 3.42
C ARG A 86 12.40 0.68 4.62
N THR A 87 11.24 1.31 4.45
CA THR A 87 10.26 1.47 5.53
C THR A 87 9.78 0.12 6.06
N ILE A 88 9.43 -0.82 5.18
CA ILE A 88 9.05 -2.19 5.56
C ILE A 88 10.22 -2.92 6.25
N LYS A 89 11.46 -2.67 5.82
CA LYS A 89 12.64 -3.26 6.45
C LYS A 89 12.80 -2.82 7.90
N ILE A 90 12.71 -1.51 8.15
CA ILE A 90 12.82 -0.94 9.50
C ILE A 90 11.77 -1.55 10.43
N LEU A 91 10.53 -1.69 9.95
CA LEU A 91 9.47 -2.33 10.71
C LEU A 91 9.79 -3.79 11.03
N ASN A 92 10.20 -4.57 10.02
CA ASN A 92 10.55 -5.97 10.21
C ASN A 92 11.72 -6.17 11.18
N ASP A 93 12.74 -5.31 11.14
CA ASP A 93 13.88 -5.37 12.05
C ASP A 93 13.46 -5.06 13.50
N ASP A 94 12.72 -3.97 13.71
CA ASP A 94 12.18 -3.57 15.03
C ASP A 94 11.29 -4.67 15.62
N MET A 95 10.48 -5.32 14.77
CA MET A 95 9.68 -6.47 15.18
C MET A 95 10.53 -7.68 15.56
N GLU A 96 11.55 -8.01 14.77
CA GLU A 96 12.41 -9.17 15.05
C GLU A 96 13.13 -9.00 16.40
N GLU A 97 13.54 -7.76 16.73
CA GLU A 97 14.09 -7.41 18.04
C GLU A 97 13.07 -7.54 19.18
N LYS A 98 11.84 -7.06 18.98
CA LYS A 98 10.74 -7.18 19.95
C LYS A 98 10.35 -8.62 20.23
N ILE A 99 10.30 -9.47 19.19
CA ILE A 99 10.00 -10.90 19.32
C ILE A 99 11.12 -11.61 20.10
N LYS A 100 12.38 -11.25 19.86
CA LYS A 100 13.52 -11.85 20.59
C LYS A 100 13.57 -11.43 22.06
N SER A 101 13.11 -10.23 22.39
CA SER A 101 13.19 -9.65 23.74
C SER A 101 11.97 -9.94 24.63
N SER A 102 10.84 -10.40 24.09
CA SER A 102 9.64 -10.73 24.87
C SER A 102 9.34 -12.25 24.87
N PRO A 103 9.37 -12.92 26.05
CA PRO A 103 9.02 -14.35 26.16
C PRO A 103 7.50 -14.61 26.04
N LEU A 104 6.67 -13.57 25.99
CA LEU A 104 5.23 -13.70 25.79
C LEU A 104 4.95 -13.93 24.30
N LYS A 105 4.93 -15.23 23.97
CA LYS A 105 4.33 -15.82 22.77
C LYS A 105 3.12 -15.01 22.32
N THR A 106 3.18 -14.53 21.09
CA THR A 106 2.01 -14.20 20.28
C THR A 106 1.01 -13.29 20.99
N ASP A 107 1.40 -12.08 21.41
CA ASP A 107 0.35 -11.08 21.53
C ASP A 107 -0.03 -10.68 20.10
N PHE A 108 -1.08 -11.33 19.61
CA PHE A 108 -1.66 -11.21 18.27
C PHE A 108 -2.26 -9.80 18.01
N GLY A 109 -1.82 -8.77 18.73
CA GLY A 109 -1.98 -7.34 18.44
C GLY A 109 -0.89 -6.81 17.50
N PHE A 110 -0.13 -7.70 16.86
CA PHE A 110 0.94 -7.41 15.90
C PHE A 110 0.64 -6.24 14.96
N PHE A 111 -0.47 -6.31 14.24
CA PHE A 111 -0.89 -5.28 13.30
C PHE A 111 -1.33 -3.98 13.97
N ALA A 112 -1.66 -3.99 15.26
CA ALA A 112 -2.10 -2.83 16.04
C ALA A 112 -0.94 -2.06 16.69
N HIS A 113 0.30 -2.57 16.63
CA HIS A 113 1.47 -1.82 17.09
C HIS A 113 1.70 -0.60 16.22
N LYS A 114 1.80 0.57 16.88
CA LYS A 114 2.02 1.85 16.23
C LYS A 114 3.50 2.22 16.21
N HIS A 115 3.94 2.79 15.10
CA HIS A 115 5.30 3.23 14.84
C HIS A 115 5.27 4.61 14.18
N ASN A 116 6.22 5.47 14.55
CA ASN A 116 6.39 6.79 13.95
C ASN A 116 7.56 6.86 12.95
N SER A 117 8.04 5.71 12.48
CA SER A 117 9.18 5.59 11.58
C SER A 117 8.86 5.88 10.10
N ASN A 118 7.66 6.38 9.79
CA ASN A 118 7.26 6.79 8.44
C ASN A 118 7.71 8.24 8.14
N PRO A 119 7.77 8.63 6.85
CA PRO A 119 8.22 9.98 6.46
C PRO A 119 7.43 11.14 7.09
N LEU A 120 6.17 10.92 7.49
CA LEU A 120 5.32 11.94 8.13
C LEU A 120 5.53 12.03 9.64
N LYS A 121 6.25 11.08 10.26
CA LYS A 121 6.41 10.93 11.71
C LYS A 121 5.09 10.82 12.50
N ILE A 122 4.06 10.27 11.87
CA ILE A 122 2.75 10.03 12.46
C ILE A 122 2.71 8.62 13.07
N ASP A 123 2.02 8.40 14.18
CA ASP A 123 1.85 7.05 14.72
C ASP A 123 0.90 6.23 13.85
N PHE A 124 1.47 5.39 12.99
CA PHE A 124 0.72 4.42 12.16
C PHE A 124 0.94 3.00 12.66
N SER A 125 -0.12 2.23 12.62
CA SER A 125 -0.08 0.78 12.80
C SER A 125 0.76 0.11 11.71
N THR A 126 1.27 -1.09 11.97
CA THR A 126 2.05 -1.84 10.96
C THR A 126 1.24 -2.08 9.68
N GLU A 127 -0.07 -2.29 9.79
CA GLU A 127 -0.98 -2.45 8.65
C GLU A 127 -1.15 -1.15 7.85
N GLU A 128 -1.30 -0.01 8.53
CA GLU A 128 -1.36 1.29 7.87
C GLU A 128 -0.07 1.61 7.12
N VAL A 129 1.10 1.34 7.71
CA VAL A 129 2.38 1.56 7.03
C VAL A 129 2.53 0.65 5.81
N ALA A 130 2.14 -0.62 5.91
CA ALA A 130 2.17 -1.54 4.78
C ALA A 130 1.26 -1.07 3.63
N THR A 131 0.04 -0.65 3.96
CA THR A 131 -0.93 -0.11 2.99
C THR A 131 -0.38 1.15 2.30
N LEU A 132 0.09 2.13 3.10
CA LEU A 132 0.66 3.38 2.58
C LEU A 132 1.90 3.17 1.72
N SER A 133 2.68 2.12 1.99
CA SER A 133 3.87 1.77 1.23
C SER A 133 3.53 1.24 -0.18
N VAL A 134 2.39 0.56 -0.33
CA VAL A 134 1.92 0.03 -1.62
C VAL A 134 1.12 1.08 -2.40
N ASP A 135 0.15 1.70 -1.73
CA ASP A 135 -0.75 2.66 -2.38
C ASP A 135 -0.06 3.99 -2.69
N GLY A 136 0.86 4.44 -1.83
CA GLY A 136 1.70 5.61 -2.09
C GLY A 136 2.56 5.41 -3.34
N ILE A 137 3.12 4.21 -3.52
CA ILE A 137 3.83 3.81 -4.73
C ILE A 137 2.89 3.85 -5.94
N PHE A 138 1.68 3.31 -5.83
CA PHE A 138 0.73 3.26 -6.94
C PHE A 138 0.41 4.65 -7.50
N TYR A 139 0.15 5.63 -6.63
CA TYR A 139 -0.09 7.02 -7.06
C TYR A 139 1.11 7.65 -7.75
N ASN A 140 2.31 7.47 -7.19
CA ASN A 140 3.56 8.02 -7.75
C ASN A 140 3.95 7.36 -9.08
N ILE A 141 3.76 6.06 -9.20
CA ILE A 141 4.12 5.31 -10.40
C ILE A 141 3.14 5.61 -11.52
N LEU A 142 1.83 5.56 -11.27
CA LEU A 142 0.84 5.70 -12.34
C LEU A 142 0.79 7.10 -12.96
N SER A 143 1.05 8.14 -12.17
CA SER A 143 1.14 9.51 -12.69
C SER A 143 2.33 9.65 -13.65
N ASN A 144 3.48 9.07 -13.30
CA ASN A 144 4.73 9.24 -14.04
C ASN A 144 4.90 8.24 -15.21
N LEU A 145 4.36 7.01 -15.12
CA LEU A 145 4.44 6.03 -16.23
C LEU A 145 3.70 6.46 -17.50
N ARG A 146 2.78 7.44 -17.40
CA ARG A 146 2.06 7.98 -18.56
C ARG A 146 2.85 9.07 -19.30
N ASP A 147 3.87 9.64 -18.67
CA ASP A 147 4.71 10.67 -19.25
C ASP A 147 5.92 10.02 -19.94
N ASN A 148 5.78 9.75 -21.24
CA ASN A 148 6.82 9.09 -22.06
C ASN A 148 8.01 9.99 -22.42
N SER A 149 8.10 11.21 -21.85
CA SER A 149 9.06 12.21 -22.31
C SER A 149 9.42 13.20 -21.21
N ALA A 150 10.28 12.79 -20.29
CA ALA A 150 11.11 13.74 -19.55
C ALA A 150 12.57 13.49 -19.97
N PRO A 151 13.26 14.47 -20.58
CA PRO A 151 14.71 14.37 -20.75
C PRO A 151 15.35 14.28 -19.36
N SER A 152 16.28 13.33 -19.14
CA SER A 152 17.08 13.36 -17.92
C SER A 152 17.87 14.66 -17.91
N ASN A 153 17.80 15.39 -16.81
CA ASN A 153 18.67 16.53 -16.58
C ASN A 153 19.82 16.05 -15.72
N ASP A 154 20.91 15.66 -16.38
CA ASP A 154 22.10 15.10 -15.75
C ASP A 154 22.84 16.10 -14.84
N ASP A 155 22.44 17.39 -14.86
CA ASP A 155 23.02 18.46 -14.03
C ASP A 155 22.40 18.56 -12.63
N LEU A 156 21.34 17.80 -12.31
CA LEU A 156 20.72 17.86 -10.98
C LEU A 156 21.54 17.11 -9.92
N LYS A 157 21.74 17.75 -8.75
CA LYS A 157 22.48 17.14 -7.65
C LYS A 157 21.66 16.03 -7.02
N ASN A 158 22.35 14.98 -6.56
CA ASN A 158 21.71 13.85 -5.85
C ASN A 158 20.85 14.28 -4.65
N GLU A 159 21.23 15.35 -3.95
CA GLU A 159 20.46 15.91 -2.83
C GLU A 159 19.11 16.48 -3.28
N ASP A 160 19.08 17.16 -4.41
CA ASP A 160 17.87 17.76 -4.98
C ASP A 160 16.92 16.66 -5.48
N ILE A 161 17.47 15.62 -6.11
CA ILE A 161 16.71 14.43 -6.53
C ILE A 161 16.10 13.74 -5.32
N LEU A 162 16.91 13.49 -4.28
CA LEU A 162 16.47 12.80 -3.08
C LEU A 162 15.36 13.58 -2.38
N SER A 163 15.53 14.88 -2.19
CA SER A 163 14.52 15.74 -1.56
C SER A 163 13.21 15.77 -2.36
N THR A 164 13.29 15.83 -3.69
CA THR A 164 12.11 15.77 -4.58
C THR A 164 11.35 14.46 -4.43
N VAL A 165 12.04 13.31 -4.51
CA VAL A 165 11.39 11.99 -4.37
C VAL A 165 10.74 11.83 -3.00
N PHE A 166 11.39 12.26 -1.92
CA PHE A 166 10.79 12.20 -0.58
C PHE A 166 9.57 13.11 -0.44
N ALA A 167 9.64 14.33 -0.99
CA ALA A 167 8.51 15.27 -0.97
C ALA A 167 7.31 14.72 -1.75
N GLU A 168 7.55 14.19 -2.96
CA GLU A 168 6.51 13.56 -3.78
C GLU A 168 5.90 12.34 -3.06
N ASN A 169 6.72 11.51 -2.42
CA ASN A 169 6.22 10.39 -1.62
C ASN A 169 5.33 10.86 -0.46
N MET A 170 5.72 11.92 0.25
CA MET A 170 4.91 12.48 1.34
C MET A 170 3.58 13.03 0.85
N ILE A 171 3.59 13.76 -0.27
CA ILE A 171 2.38 14.32 -0.89
C ILE A 171 1.41 13.20 -1.29
N SER A 172 1.91 12.13 -1.89
CA SER A 172 1.06 11.00 -2.29
C SER A 172 0.48 10.23 -1.10
N GLN A 173 1.25 10.05 -0.02
CA GLN A 173 0.70 9.46 1.21
C GLN A 173 -0.39 10.36 1.83
N LEU A 174 -0.17 11.68 1.86
CA LEU A 174 -1.18 12.63 2.33
C LEU A 174 -2.44 12.61 1.45
N TYR A 175 -2.26 12.55 0.13
CA TYR A 175 -3.38 12.47 -0.82
C TYR A 175 -4.26 11.25 -0.53
N TYR A 176 -3.65 10.07 -0.38
CA TYR A 176 -4.36 8.84 -0.03
C TYR A 176 -5.07 8.94 1.33
N ILE A 177 -4.41 9.51 2.35
CA ILE A 177 -5.03 9.70 3.68
C ILE A 177 -6.27 10.58 3.58
N TYR A 178 -6.18 11.73 2.90
CA TYR A 178 -7.34 12.60 2.72
C TYR A 178 -8.43 11.94 1.88
N GLU A 179 -8.08 11.18 0.85
CA GLU A 179 -9.04 10.44 0.05
C GLU A 179 -9.79 9.40 0.89
N SER A 180 -9.06 8.65 1.71
CA SER A 180 -9.63 7.66 2.63
C SER A 180 -10.59 8.31 3.63
N TYR A 181 -10.21 9.44 4.24
CA TYR A 181 -11.10 10.18 5.13
C TYR A 181 -12.32 10.74 4.42
N TRP A 182 -12.14 11.30 3.22
CA TRP A 182 -13.25 11.80 2.41
C TRP A 182 -14.26 10.69 2.11
N ASN A 183 -13.78 9.53 1.65
CA ASN A 183 -14.63 8.39 1.35
C ASN A 183 -15.33 7.87 2.62
N SER A 184 -14.61 7.80 3.74
CA SER A 184 -15.18 7.38 5.02
C SER A 184 -16.28 8.30 5.51
N ILE A 185 -16.12 9.62 5.35
CA ILE A 185 -17.17 10.61 5.61
C ILE A 185 -18.34 10.42 4.64
N LEU A 186 -18.06 10.34 3.35
CA LEU A 186 -19.07 10.23 2.30
C LEU A 186 -19.93 8.99 2.46
N TYR A 187 -19.39 7.88 2.96
CA TYR A 187 -20.13 6.64 3.22
C TYR A 187 -20.59 6.49 4.68
N GLU A 188 -20.58 7.57 5.47
CA GLU A 188 -21.08 7.61 6.85
C GLU A 188 -20.38 6.60 7.78
N GLN A 189 -19.12 6.26 7.48
CA GLN A 189 -18.29 5.35 8.27
C GLN A 189 -17.59 6.08 9.42
N ILE A 190 -17.35 7.38 9.28
CA ILE A 190 -16.75 8.23 10.30
C ILE A 190 -17.69 9.40 10.62
N ASN A 191 -17.90 9.64 11.91
CA ASN A 191 -18.59 10.84 12.37
C ASN A 191 -17.64 12.03 12.29
N PHE A 192 -18.16 13.19 11.91
CA PHE A 192 -17.37 14.42 11.89
C PHE A 192 -18.22 15.59 12.37
N MET A 193 -17.54 16.67 12.75
CA MET A 193 -18.17 17.95 13.06
C MET A 193 -17.44 19.06 12.32
N VAL A 194 -18.19 20.10 11.98
CA VAL A 194 -17.63 21.33 11.44
C VAL A 194 -17.65 22.37 12.56
N GLN A 195 -16.47 22.85 12.95
CA GLN A 195 -16.31 23.89 13.97
C GLN A 195 -15.21 24.85 13.54
N GLU A 196 -15.48 26.16 13.60
CA GLU A 196 -14.48 27.21 13.34
C GLU A 196 -13.74 27.04 12.00
N GLY A 197 -14.46 26.65 10.95
CA GLY A 197 -13.89 26.42 9.61
C GLY A 197 -13.04 25.14 9.48
N LYS A 198 -13.01 24.29 10.51
CA LYS A 198 -12.30 23.00 10.52
C LYS A 198 -13.28 21.84 10.43
N VAL A 199 -12.87 20.77 9.77
CA VAL A 199 -13.52 19.46 9.82
C VAL A 199 -12.81 18.63 10.88
N ILE A 200 -13.47 18.41 12.01
CA ILE A 200 -12.94 17.59 13.11
C ILE A 200 -13.56 16.21 12.98
N LEU A 201 -12.73 15.22 12.67
CA LEU A 201 -13.14 13.82 12.70
C LEU A 201 -13.37 13.42 14.14
N LYS A 202 -14.57 12.93 14.45
CA LYS A 202 -14.87 12.32 15.74
C LYS A 202 -14.55 10.85 15.61
N SER A 203 -13.76 10.32 16.55
CA SER A 203 -13.70 8.88 16.76
C SER A 203 -15.13 8.40 16.96
N ASN A 204 -15.66 7.66 15.99
CA ASN A 204 -16.93 6.99 16.16
C ASN A 204 -16.63 5.70 16.90
N ALA A 205 -16.49 5.79 18.23
CA ALA A 205 -16.15 4.63 19.06
C ALA A 205 -17.09 3.44 18.82
N GLU A 206 -18.36 3.68 18.51
CA GLU A 206 -19.37 2.64 18.23
C GLU A 206 -19.12 1.88 16.92
N ILE A 207 -18.41 2.47 15.96
CA ILE A 207 -18.01 1.81 14.70
C ILE A 207 -16.56 1.36 14.76
N MET A 208 -15.67 2.26 15.17
CA MET A 208 -14.22 2.06 15.21
C MET A 208 -13.83 0.97 16.19
N ILE A 209 -14.38 0.95 17.42
CA ILE A 209 -13.99 -0.07 18.41
C ILE A 209 -14.43 -1.47 17.94
N PRO A 210 -15.68 -1.70 17.51
CA PRO A 210 -16.06 -3.01 16.97
C PRO A 210 -15.31 -3.38 15.69
N TYR A 211 -15.01 -2.43 14.81
CA TYR A 211 -14.23 -2.67 13.59
C TYR A 211 -12.79 -3.11 13.92
N GLU A 212 -12.08 -2.34 14.75
CA GLU A 212 -10.73 -2.67 15.21
C GLU A 212 -10.71 -4.01 15.96
N ILE A 213 -11.65 -4.24 16.88
CA ILE A 213 -11.78 -5.52 17.58
C ILE A 213 -12.03 -6.65 16.59
N SER A 214 -12.89 -6.45 15.59
CA SER A 214 -13.21 -7.46 14.58
C SER A 214 -12.01 -7.76 13.68
N ASN A 215 -11.28 -6.73 13.24
CA ASN A 215 -10.07 -6.88 12.43
C ASN A 215 -8.97 -7.59 13.21
N ILE A 216 -8.69 -7.13 14.43
CA ILE A 216 -7.76 -7.80 15.34
C ILE A 216 -8.18 -9.26 15.51
N ARG A 217 -9.45 -9.54 15.86
CA ARG A 217 -9.96 -10.90 16.03
C ARG A 217 -9.80 -11.74 14.76
N LYS A 218 -10.11 -11.20 13.58
CA LYS A 218 -9.94 -11.89 12.29
C LYS A 218 -8.47 -12.22 12.07
N SER A 219 -7.57 -11.28 12.30
CA SER A 219 -6.13 -11.49 12.21
C SER A 219 -5.65 -12.54 13.21
N LYS A 220 -6.13 -12.52 14.47
CA LYS A 220 -5.83 -13.57 15.48
C LYS A 220 -6.27 -14.94 15.00
N VAL A 221 -7.51 -15.05 14.51
CA VAL A 221 -8.07 -16.31 13.99
C VAL A 221 -7.29 -16.79 12.77
N ASN A 222 -6.94 -15.91 11.84
CA ASN A 222 -6.15 -16.26 10.66
C ASN A 222 -4.78 -16.79 11.06
N VAL A 223 -4.05 -16.10 11.94
CA VAL A 223 -2.74 -16.56 12.42
C VAL A 223 -2.86 -17.88 13.18
N ALA A 224 -3.84 -18.02 14.07
CA ALA A 224 -4.07 -19.27 14.80
C ALA A 224 -4.40 -20.43 13.85
N ASN A 225 -5.20 -20.19 12.81
CA ASN A 225 -5.51 -21.19 11.80
C ASN A 225 -4.28 -21.56 10.97
N ILE A 226 -3.46 -20.59 10.56
CA ILE A 226 -2.18 -20.85 9.86
C ILE A 226 -1.30 -21.73 10.74
N MET A 227 -1.14 -21.39 12.03
CA MET A 227 -0.31 -22.16 12.96
C MET A 227 -0.83 -23.59 13.15
N ASN A 228 -2.16 -23.75 13.34
CA ASN A 228 -2.77 -25.06 13.56
C ASN A 228 -2.77 -25.94 12.30
N LEU A 229 -2.94 -25.34 11.13
CA LEU A 229 -3.04 -26.07 9.85
C LEU A 229 -1.69 -26.17 9.13
N SER A 230 -0.65 -25.46 9.57
CA SER A 230 0.66 -25.45 8.93
C SER A 230 1.22 -26.85 8.64
N PRO A 231 1.18 -27.85 9.54
CA PRO A 231 1.67 -29.19 9.22
C PRO A 231 0.90 -29.88 8.08
N VAL A 232 -0.40 -29.60 7.96
CA VAL A 232 -1.26 -30.14 6.89
C VAL A 232 -0.96 -29.42 5.58
N ILE A 233 -0.90 -28.09 5.61
CA ILE A 233 -0.59 -27.27 4.43
C ILE A 233 0.80 -27.61 3.90
N ASP A 234 1.78 -27.73 4.78
CA ASP A 234 3.14 -28.11 4.46
C ASP A 234 3.22 -29.45 3.73
N ARG A 235 2.39 -30.42 4.13
CA ARG A 235 2.30 -31.73 3.46
C ARG A 235 1.62 -31.64 2.09
N ILE A 236 0.61 -30.78 1.93
CA ILE A 236 -0.07 -30.55 0.64
C ILE A 236 0.88 -29.84 -0.34
N LEU A 237 1.65 -28.87 0.17
CA LEU A 237 2.53 -28.04 -0.64
C LEU A 237 3.91 -28.68 -0.87
N SER A 238 4.35 -29.65 -0.07
CA SER A 238 5.73 -30.14 -0.06
C SER A 238 6.27 -30.55 -1.42
N ASP A 239 5.43 -31.18 -2.26
CA ASP A 239 5.79 -31.65 -3.59
C ASP A 239 5.54 -30.65 -4.71
N LYS A 240 4.84 -29.54 -4.43
CA LYS A 240 4.64 -28.48 -5.42
C LYS A 240 5.99 -27.86 -5.79
N LYS A 241 6.17 -27.64 -7.09
CA LYS A 241 7.35 -27.00 -7.65
C LYS A 241 7.14 -25.50 -7.68
N ILE A 242 8.20 -24.75 -7.37
CA ILE A 242 8.23 -23.29 -7.43
C ILE A 242 9.54 -22.86 -8.08
N ILE A 243 9.54 -21.68 -8.70
CA ILE A 243 10.75 -21.01 -9.12
C ILE A 243 11.42 -20.45 -7.86
N ASP A 244 12.58 -21.00 -7.53
CA ASP A 244 13.43 -20.59 -6.43
C ASP A 244 14.53 -19.65 -6.93
N TYR A 245 14.70 -18.53 -6.25
CA TYR A 245 15.81 -17.59 -6.46
C TYR A 245 16.70 -17.62 -5.21
N ASP A 246 18.00 -17.85 -5.37
CA ASP A 246 18.95 -17.87 -4.25
C ASP A 246 19.69 -16.54 -4.05
N GLY A 247 19.38 -15.53 -4.86
CA GLY A 247 20.10 -14.26 -4.92
C GLY A 247 21.00 -14.12 -6.16
N GLU A 248 21.28 -15.22 -6.86
CA GLU A 248 22.14 -15.23 -8.04
C GLU A 248 21.50 -15.97 -9.22
N ASN A 249 20.86 -17.12 -8.97
CA ASN A 249 20.34 -18.00 -10.00
C ASN A 249 18.89 -18.40 -9.73
N PHE A 250 18.16 -18.68 -10.82
CA PHE A 250 16.88 -19.36 -10.74
C PHE A 250 17.05 -20.86 -10.82
N SER A 251 16.23 -21.58 -10.05
CA SER A 251 16.11 -23.02 -10.14
C SER A 251 14.67 -23.43 -9.86
N ILE A 252 14.28 -24.63 -10.29
CA ILE A 252 12.98 -25.20 -9.93
C ILE A 252 13.19 -26.13 -8.75
N LYS A 253 12.60 -25.79 -7.59
CA LYS A 253 12.68 -26.62 -6.37
C LYS A 253 11.30 -27.02 -5.89
N LYS A 254 11.23 -28.12 -5.14
CA LYS A 254 10.03 -28.47 -4.38
C LYS A 254 9.95 -27.61 -3.13
N ILE A 255 8.76 -27.18 -2.73
CA ILE A 255 8.57 -26.34 -1.52
C ILE A 255 9.15 -27.02 -0.27
N GLY A 256 9.03 -28.35 -0.17
CA GLY A 256 9.58 -29.11 0.96
C GLY A 256 11.11 -29.08 1.08
N GLN A 257 11.83 -28.64 0.04
CA GLN A 257 13.29 -28.52 0.00
C GLN A 257 13.77 -27.10 0.35
N LEU A 258 12.85 -26.14 0.51
CA LEU A 258 13.18 -24.75 0.82
C LEU A 258 13.49 -24.58 2.31
N ASP A 259 14.19 -23.49 2.65
CA ASP A 259 14.39 -23.13 4.04
C ASP A 259 13.06 -22.83 4.75
N SER A 260 13.01 -23.08 6.07
CA SER A 260 11.78 -22.97 6.85
C SER A 260 11.12 -21.60 6.75
N ARG A 261 11.88 -20.51 6.64
CA ARG A 261 11.31 -19.16 6.62
C ARG A 261 10.69 -18.86 5.25
N LYS A 262 11.34 -19.26 4.16
CA LYS A 262 10.75 -19.18 2.81
C LYS A 262 9.51 -20.05 2.65
N LYS A 263 9.58 -21.28 3.18
CA LYS A 263 8.43 -22.20 3.23
C LYS A 263 7.26 -21.56 4.01
N ASN A 264 7.52 -20.97 5.17
CA ASN A 264 6.49 -20.27 5.95
C ASN A 264 5.87 -19.10 5.20
N THR A 265 6.66 -18.32 4.44
CA THR A 265 6.14 -17.24 3.57
C THR A 265 5.17 -17.79 2.53
N ILE A 266 5.55 -18.87 1.84
CA ILE A 266 4.71 -19.51 0.81
C ILE A 266 3.44 -20.09 1.44
N THR A 267 3.56 -20.82 2.55
CA THR A 267 2.42 -21.39 3.29
C THR A 267 1.46 -20.30 3.75
N THR A 268 1.97 -19.17 4.25
CA THR A 268 1.16 -18.03 4.69
C THR A 268 0.43 -17.38 3.51
N ALA A 269 1.14 -17.13 2.40
CA ALA A 269 0.53 -16.57 1.19
C ALA A 269 -0.56 -17.50 0.63
N TRP A 270 -0.24 -18.79 0.47
CA TRP A 270 -1.19 -19.78 -0.01
C TRP A 270 -2.44 -19.85 0.86
N TYR A 271 -2.29 -19.89 2.19
CA TYR A 271 -3.43 -19.91 3.10
C TYR A 271 -4.26 -18.63 3.00
N GLY A 272 -3.62 -17.47 2.89
CA GLY A 272 -4.31 -16.18 2.71
C GLY A 272 -5.23 -16.17 1.48
N TYR A 273 -4.81 -16.82 0.39
CA TYR A 273 -5.61 -16.92 -0.84
C TYR A 273 -6.66 -18.05 -0.83
N GLN A 274 -6.64 -18.92 0.18
CA GLN A 274 -7.67 -19.94 0.39
C GLN A 274 -8.80 -19.46 1.32
N ASP A 275 -8.82 -18.17 1.69
CA ASP A 275 -9.96 -17.58 2.40
C ASP A 275 -11.25 -17.77 1.57
N LYS A 276 -12.34 -18.13 2.24
CA LYS A 276 -13.62 -18.50 1.62
C LYS A 276 -14.21 -17.40 0.75
N ILE A 277 -13.77 -16.15 0.95
CA ILE A 277 -14.15 -14.99 0.14
C ILE A 277 -13.74 -15.16 -1.33
N ILE A 278 -12.65 -15.84 -1.63
CA ILE A 278 -12.21 -16.01 -3.02
C ILE A 278 -13.04 -17.10 -3.72
N SER A 279 -13.56 -18.08 -2.97
CA SER A 279 -14.30 -19.21 -3.53
C SER A 279 -15.66 -18.86 -4.15
N PHE A 280 -16.23 -17.69 -3.84
CA PHE A 280 -17.49 -17.23 -4.43
C PHE A 280 -17.30 -16.48 -5.75
N LEU A 281 -16.07 -16.07 -6.07
CA LEU A 281 -15.78 -15.33 -7.30
C LEU A 281 -15.74 -16.29 -8.48
N SER A 282 -16.21 -15.81 -9.64
CA SER A 282 -15.95 -16.51 -10.90
C SER A 282 -14.44 -16.66 -11.08
N LYS A 283 -13.99 -17.88 -11.29
CA LYS A 283 -12.59 -18.15 -11.61
C LYS A 283 -12.24 -17.65 -13.01
N ASP A 284 -13.21 -17.67 -13.92
CA ASP A 284 -13.04 -17.17 -15.28
C ASP A 284 -12.99 -15.65 -15.27
N LEU A 285 -11.98 -15.11 -15.94
CA LEU A 285 -11.79 -13.68 -16.16
C LEU A 285 -12.17 -13.35 -17.61
N PRO A 286 -13.21 -12.52 -17.84
CA PRO A 286 -13.67 -12.20 -19.19
C PRO A 286 -12.55 -11.66 -20.08
N ASN A 287 -12.44 -12.20 -21.30
CA ASN A 287 -11.44 -11.78 -22.31
C ASN A 287 -9.97 -11.96 -21.89
N LYS A 288 -9.67 -12.87 -20.94
CA LYS A 288 -8.30 -13.22 -20.55
C LYS A 288 -8.03 -14.71 -20.81
N ASN A 289 -6.76 -15.03 -21.05
CA ASN A 289 -6.27 -16.39 -21.28
C ASN A 289 -5.76 -17.08 -20.01
N PHE A 290 -6.06 -16.51 -18.84
CA PHE A 290 -5.72 -17.02 -17.52
C PHE A 290 -6.93 -16.83 -16.59
N ASN A 291 -7.00 -17.62 -15.54
CA ASN A 291 -8.07 -17.60 -14.54
C ASN A 291 -7.57 -17.02 -13.19
N LEU A 292 -8.48 -16.93 -12.23
CA LEU A 292 -8.18 -16.46 -10.88
C LEU A 292 -7.17 -17.34 -10.13
N ASP A 293 -7.20 -18.66 -10.34
CA ASP A 293 -6.25 -19.59 -9.72
C ASP A 293 -4.83 -19.36 -10.26
N ASP A 294 -4.68 -19.08 -11.56
CA ASP A 294 -3.39 -18.75 -12.19
C ASP A 294 -2.80 -17.47 -11.58
N LEU A 295 -3.64 -16.45 -11.32
CA LEU A 295 -3.21 -15.23 -10.64
C LEU A 295 -2.78 -15.51 -9.20
N ILE A 296 -3.52 -16.34 -8.46
CA ILE A 296 -3.18 -16.71 -7.08
C ILE A 296 -1.82 -17.41 -7.04
N GLU A 297 -1.58 -18.39 -7.92
CA GLU A 297 -0.30 -19.09 -8.01
C GLU A 297 0.84 -18.11 -8.39
N LEU A 298 0.58 -17.14 -9.28
CA LEU A 298 1.54 -16.07 -9.59
C LEU A 298 1.86 -15.22 -8.34
N PHE A 299 0.86 -14.81 -7.56
CA PHE A 299 1.09 -14.00 -6.35
C PHE A 299 1.85 -14.79 -5.27
N ILE A 300 1.61 -16.10 -5.14
CA ILE A 300 2.39 -16.97 -4.25
C ILE A 300 3.85 -17.05 -4.73
N GLN A 301 4.07 -17.21 -6.04
CA GLN A 301 5.39 -17.20 -6.64
C GLN A 301 6.13 -15.87 -6.40
N LEU A 302 5.44 -14.73 -6.56
CA LEU A 302 6.01 -13.41 -6.27
C LEU A 302 6.35 -13.25 -4.78
N SER A 303 5.50 -13.76 -3.88
CA SER A 303 5.76 -13.74 -2.44
C SER A 303 7.02 -14.53 -2.07
N SER A 304 7.26 -15.66 -2.74
CA SER A 304 8.49 -16.45 -2.60
C SER A 304 9.73 -15.67 -3.03
N LEU A 305 9.68 -15.02 -4.20
CA LEU A 305 10.81 -14.23 -4.73
C LEU A 305 11.10 -12.98 -3.88
N GLY A 306 10.05 -12.35 -3.36
CA GLY A 306 10.17 -11.19 -2.48
C GLY A 306 11.00 -11.47 -1.23
N TYR A 307 10.98 -12.71 -0.71
CA TYR A 307 11.74 -13.11 0.46
C TYR A 307 13.27 -13.00 0.25
N ASP A 308 13.79 -13.49 -0.87
CA ASP A 308 15.24 -13.46 -1.11
C ASP A 308 15.71 -12.06 -1.48
N LEU A 309 14.90 -11.32 -2.24
CA LEU A 309 15.15 -9.91 -2.51
C LEU A 309 15.19 -9.10 -1.21
N PHE A 310 14.30 -9.38 -0.27
CA PHE A 310 14.29 -8.70 1.03
C PHE A 310 15.57 -8.98 1.85
N LYS A 311 16.17 -10.17 1.74
CA LYS A 311 17.48 -10.46 2.38
C LYS A 311 18.63 -9.65 1.80
N SER A 312 18.53 -9.24 0.54
CA SER A 312 19.57 -8.45 -0.12
C SER A 312 19.56 -6.96 0.28
N LEU A 313 18.55 -6.51 1.03
CA LEU A 313 18.44 -5.12 1.46
C LEU A 313 19.59 -4.73 2.41
N PRO A 314 20.11 -3.49 2.33
CA PRO A 314 21.17 -3.00 3.22
C PRO A 314 20.78 -3.09 4.69
N LYS A 315 21.72 -3.53 5.55
CA LYS A 315 21.50 -3.57 7.01
C LYS A 315 21.37 -2.18 7.62
N ASP A 316 22.20 -1.24 7.19
CA ASP A 316 22.16 0.15 7.63
C ASP A 316 21.06 0.89 6.85
N ASP A 317 20.04 1.34 7.58
CA ASP A 317 18.88 2.03 7.03
C ASP A 317 19.10 3.55 6.87
N GLY A 318 20.17 4.15 7.40
CA GLY A 318 20.35 5.61 7.37
C GLY A 318 20.59 6.16 5.96
N ILE A 319 19.75 7.07 5.44
CA ILE A 319 20.00 7.76 4.17
C ILE A 319 20.58 9.14 4.46
N LYS A 320 21.79 9.41 3.98
CA LYS A 320 22.46 10.71 4.12
C LYS A 320 22.11 11.63 2.95
N PRO A 321 22.18 12.96 3.11
CA PRO A 321 22.16 13.89 1.99
C PRO A 321 23.21 13.47 0.94
N GLY A 322 22.80 13.34 -0.32
CA GLY A 322 23.67 12.99 -1.44
C GLY A 322 23.83 11.48 -1.70
N ASP A 323 23.38 10.61 -0.80
CA ASP A 323 23.48 9.14 -0.96
C ASP A 323 22.25 8.56 -1.67
N LEU A 324 21.99 9.06 -2.87
CA LEU A 324 20.87 8.64 -3.71
C LEU A 324 20.97 7.16 -4.11
N ASN A 325 22.19 6.65 -4.29
CA ASN A 325 22.42 5.26 -4.69
C ASN A 325 22.03 4.26 -3.60
N LYS A 326 22.19 4.62 -2.32
CA LYS A 326 21.74 3.75 -1.23
C LYS A 326 20.24 3.49 -1.28
N LEU A 327 19.43 4.45 -1.74
CA LEU A 327 17.99 4.23 -1.93
C LEU A 327 17.71 3.16 -3.00
N ARG A 328 18.49 3.11 -4.09
CA ARG A 328 18.38 2.06 -5.11
C ARG A 328 18.73 0.68 -4.58
N MET A 329 19.64 0.59 -3.61
CA MET A 329 19.99 -0.67 -2.97
C MET A 329 18.82 -1.28 -2.20
N PHE A 330 17.85 -0.46 -1.76
CA PHE A 330 16.59 -0.95 -1.20
C PHE A 330 15.58 -1.40 -2.26
N SER A 331 15.89 -1.25 -3.55
CA SER A 331 15.08 -1.77 -4.67
C SER A 331 15.89 -2.76 -5.49
N PRO A 332 16.30 -3.90 -4.91
CA PRO A 332 17.05 -4.92 -5.64
C PRO A 332 16.24 -5.38 -6.85
N THR A 333 16.91 -5.47 -7.99
CA THR A 333 16.28 -5.91 -9.24
C THR A 333 16.91 -7.22 -9.69
N ILE A 334 16.07 -8.12 -10.18
CA ILE A 334 16.54 -9.33 -10.84
C ILE A 334 16.98 -8.91 -12.25
N LYS A 335 18.22 -9.23 -12.58
CA LYS A 335 18.76 -8.99 -13.92
C LYS A 335 18.03 -9.87 -14.93
N ILE A 336 17.59 -9.28 -16.04
CA ILE A 336 16.79 -9.97 -17.07
C ILE A 336 17.56 -11.17 -17.65
N GLU A 337 18.88 -11.05 -17.77
CA GLU A 337 19.76 -12.10 -18.26
C GLU A 337 19.64 -13.38 -17.42
N ILE A 338 19.45 -13.26 -16.10
CA ILE A 338 19.26 -14.38 -15.18
C ILE A 338 17.93 -15.11 -15.47
N LEU A 339 16.90 -14.38 -15.90
CA LEU A 339 15.60 -14.96 -16.26
C LEU A 339 15.66 -15.72 -17.60
N VAL A 340 16.46 -15.24 -18.55
CA VAL A 340 16.55 -15.81 -19.91
C VAL A 340 17.49 -17.03 -19.94
N ASP A 341 18.63 -16.97 -19.23
CA ASP A 341 19.57 -18.10 -19.13
C ASP A 341 19.03 -19.26 -18.28
N GLY A 342 18.03 -19.00 -17.43
CA GLY A 342 17.29 -20.06 -16.72
C GLY A 342 16.45 -20.94 -17.65
N GLN A 343 16.11 -20.48 -18.85
CA GLN A 343 15.35 -21.26 -19.84
C GLN A 343 16.23 -22.12 -20.76
N SER A 344 17.55 -21.85 -20.82
CA SER A 344 18.48 -22.58 -21.68
C SER A 344 19.12 -23.81 -20.99
N LYS A 345 18.72 -24.11 -19.74
CA LYS A 345 19.20 -25.27 -18.95
C LYS A 345 18.10 -26.27 -18.54
N THR A 346 16.94 -26.20 -19.16
CA THR A 346 15.94 -27.30 -19.19
C THR A 346 15.89 -27.89 -20.57
#